data_AF-A0A356AR81-F1
#
_entry.id   AF-A0A356AR81-F1
#
_cell.length_a   1.000
_cell.length_b   1.000
_cell.length_c   1.000
_cell.angle_alpha   90.00
_cell.angle_beta   90.00
_cell.angle_gamma   90.00
#
_symmetry.space_group_name_H-M   'P 1'
#
loop_
_entity.id
_entity.type
_entity.pdbx_description
1 polymer ?
#
loop_
_entity_poly.entity_id
_entity_poly.type
_entity_poly.pdbx_seq_one_letter_code
_entity_poly.pdbx_strand_id
1 'polypeptide(L)'
;MTFNDIFKSSFLEKAVEFSILDVAIAMLLAFAIGLFIFFVYKKTFAGVMYSASFGVSIMAMTLITTLIILAVTSNIVLSLGMVGALSIVRFRTAVKEPLDIAFLFWAISAGIVIGAGLIP
;
A
#
# COMPACT_ATOMS: atom_id res chain seq x y z
N MET A 1 26.52 -19.01 18.01
CA MET A 1 25.66 -17.93 17.50
C MET A 1 24.40 -18.61 16.97
N THR A 2 23.31 -18.54 17.73
CA THR A 2 22.13 -19.38 17.52
C THR A 2 21.09 -18.63 16.68
N PHE A 3 20.31 -19.33 15.86
CA PHE A 3 19.23 -18.75 15.05
C PHE A 3 18.22 -17.91 15.85
N ASN A 4 18.06 -18.20 17.15
CA ASN A 4 17.26 -17.40 18.06
C ASN A 4 17.82 -15.98 18.28
N ASP A 5 19.13 -15.78 18.25
CA ASP A 5 19.74 -14.46 18.44
C ASP A 5 19.55 -13.58 17.21
N ILE A 6 19.65 -14.16 16.01
CA ILE A 6 19.44 -13.45 14.74
C ILE A 6 17.98 -12.97 14.63
N PHE A 7 17.02 -13.77 15.08
CA PHE A 7 15.61 -13.42 15.04
C PHE A 7 15.24 -12.41 16.13
N LYS A 8 15.84 -12.50 17.33
CA LYS A 8 15.55 -11.57 18.42
C LYS A 8 16.18 -10.21 18.20
N SER A 9 17.43 -10.12 17.73
CA SER A 9 18.08 -8.83 17.47
C SER A 9 17.50 -8.15 16.25
N SER A 10 17.35 -8.84 15.12
CA SER A 10 16.81 -8.22 13.89
C SER A 10 15.36 -7.76 14.03
N PHE A 11 14.56 -8.43 14.88
CA PHE A 11 13.16 -8.08 15.11
C PHE A 11 12.99 -7.06 16.25
N LEU A 12 13.75 -7.15 17.35
CA LEU A 12 13.70 -6.14 18.42
C LEU A 12 14.41 -4.84 18.05
N GLU A 13 15.53 -4.88 17.33
CA GLU A 13 16.29 -3.69 16.93
C GLU A 13 15.54 -2.90 15.84
N LYS A 14 14.75 -3.59 14.99
CA LYS A 14 13.81 -2.95 14.04
C LYS A 14 12.46 -2.58 14.65
N ALA A 15 11.95 -3.33 15.62
CA ALA A 15 10.78 -2.93 16.42
C ALA A 15 11.07 -1.77 17.37
N VAL A 16 12.35 -1.43 17.59
CA VAL A 16 12.79 -0.22 18.28
C VAL A 16 12.90 0.97 17.32
N GLU A 17 13.09 0.76 16.01
CA GLU A 17 13.02 1.84 15.00
C GLU A 17 11.59 2.22 14.60
N PHE A 18 10.65 1.27 14.56
CA PHE A 18 9.22 1.55 14.38
C PHE A 18 8.46 1.16 15.65
N SER A 19 7.97 2.15 16.40
CA SER A 19 7.09 1.90 17.53
C SER A 19 5.80 1.23 17.06
N ILE A 20 5.21 0.36 17.88
CA ILE A 20 3.87 -0.21 17.65
C ILE A 20 2.84 0.92 17.43
N LEU A 21 3.08 2.08 18.05
CA LEU A 21 2.31 3.30 17.83
C LEU A 21 2.47 3.84 16.40
N ASP A 22 3.68 3.84 15.83
CA ASP A 22 3.93 4.34 14.47
C ASP A 22 3.26 3.44 13.43
N VAL A 23 3.26 2.12 13.65
CA VAL A 23 2.54 1.16 12.81
C VAL A 23 1.02 1.39 12.87
N ALA A 24 0.47 1.64 14.06
CA ALA A 24 -0.95 1.94 14.23
C ALA A 24 -1.35 3.27 13.56
N ILE A 25 -0.51 4.30 13.69
CA ILE A 25 -0.71 5.61 13.06
C ILE A 25 -0.61 5.49 11.54
N ALA A 26 0.38 4.76 11.01
CA ALA A 26 0.54 4.51 9.59
C ALA A 26 -0.67 3.76 9.00
N MET A 27 -1.20 2.77 9.70
CA MET A 27 -2.42 2.05 9.29
C MET A 27 -3.66 2.96 9.28
N LEU A 28 -3.81 3.83 10.28
CA LEU A 28 -4.89 4.82 10.32
C LEU A 28 -4.79 5.84 9.18
N LEU A 29 -3.58 6.35 8.90
CA LEU A 29 -3.32 7.26 7.79
C LEU A 29 -3.56 6.59 6.43
N ALA A 30 -3.11 5.35 6.25
CA ALA A 30 -3.36 4.58 5.04
C ALA A 30 -4.85 4.34 4.81
N PHE A 31 -5.61 4.06 5.87
CA PHE A 31 -7.06 3.94 5.79
C PHE A 31 -7.73 5.27 5.43
N ALA A 32 -7.31 6.38 6.04
CA ALA A 32 -7.85 7.71 5.74
C ALA A 32 -7.56 8.14 4.29
N ILE A 33 -6.36 7.90 3.79
CA ILE A 33 -5.98 8.19 2.40
C ILE A 33 -6.69 7.24 1.44
N GLY A 34 -6.82 5.95 1.77
CA GLY A 34 -7.62 4.99 1.00
C GLY A 34 -9.09 5.42 0.86
N LEU A 35 -9.69 5.94 1.94
CA LEU A 35 -11.03 6.53 1.92
C LEU A 35 -11.10 7.80 1.07
N PHE A 36 -10.08 8.66 1.14
CA PHE A 36 -10.01 9.86 0.32
C PHE A 36 -9.97 9.52 -1.17
N ILE A 37 -9.11 8.58 -1.58
CA ILE A 37 -9.01 8.12 -2.97
C ILE A 37 -10.34 7.47 -3.40
N PHE A 38 -10.97 6.68 -2.54
CA PHE A 38 -12.31 6.12 -2.80
C PHE A 38 -13.37 7.20 -3.04
N PHE A 39 -13.36 8.28 -2.26
CA PHE A 39 -14.31 9.38 -2.42
C PHE A 39 -14.08 10.14 -3.72
N VAL A 40 -12.81 10.41 -4.07
CA VAL A 40 -12.45 11.02 -5.35
C VAL A 40 -12.87 10.11 -6.50
N TYR A 41 -12.62 8.80 -6.40
CA TYR A 41 -13.06 7.82 -7.40
C TYR A 41 -14.58 7.86 -7.60
N LYS A 42 -15.36 7.85 -6.51
CA LYS A 42 -16.83 7.92 -6.57
C LYS A 42 -17.32 9.21 -7.22
N LYS A 43 -16.64 10.34 -6.99
CA LYS A 43 -17.03 11.65 -7.53
C LYS A 43 -16.61 11.84 -8.99
N THR A 44 -15.48 11.27 -9.40
CA THR A 44 -14.94 11.36 -10.76
C THR A 44 -15.56 10.31 -11.70
N PHE A 45 -16.28 9.32 -11.16
CA PHE A 45 -16.94 8.30 -11.96
C PHE A 45 -18.08 8.89 -12.82
N ALA A 46 -17.81 9.11 -14.09
CA ALA A 46 -18.77 9.60 -15.09
C ALA A 46 -19.26 8.50 -16.06
N GLY A 47 -18.82 7.25 -15.88
CA GLY A 47 -19.15 6.12 -16.74
C GLY A 47 -20.40 5.33 -16.31
N VAL A 48 -21.05 4.67 -17.28
CA VAL A 48 -22.34 3.96 -17.13
C VAL A 48 -22.27 2.68 -16.27
N MET A 49 -21.07 2.26 -15.86
CA MET A 49 -20.82 1.00 -15.13
C MET A 49 -19.93 1.25 -13.89
N TYR A 50 -20.50 1.83 -12.84
CA TYR A 50 -19.83 1.95 -11.54
C TYR A 50 -19.62 0.56 -10.91
N SER A 51 -18.36 0.21 -10.64
CA SER A 51 -18.02 -0.99 -9.88
C SER A 51 -17.69 -0.60 -8.43
N ALA A 52 -18.66 -0.78 -7.53
CA ALA A 52 -18.45 -0.62 -6.09
C ALA A 52 -17.26 -1.48 -5.60
N SER A 53 -17.09 -2.66 -6.19
CA SER A 53 -16.00 -3.58 -5.91
C SER A 53 -14.62 -3.01 -6.24
N PHE A 54 -14.51 -2.15 -7.25
CA PHE A 54 -13.23 -1.51 -7.60
C PHE A 54 -12.83 -0.46 -6.56
N GLY A 55 -13.77 0.35 -6.09
CA GLY A 55 -13.49 1.31 -5.04
C GLY A 55 -13.03 0.64 -3.72
N VAL A 56 -13.65 -0.47 -3.34
CA VAL A 56 -13.18 -1.27 -2.18
C VAL A 56 -11.78 -1.84 -2.44
N SER A 57 -11.48 -2.25 -3.68
CA SER A 57 -10.15 -2.75 -4.04
C SER A 57 -9.06 -1.68 -3.92
N ILE A 58 -9.35 -0.41 -4.24
CA ILE A 58 -8.41 0.70 -4.05
C ILE A 58 -8.03 0.83 -2.56
N MET A 59 -9.03 0.83 -1.69
CA MET A 59 -8.80 0.91 -0.23
C MET A 59 -8.00 -0.30 0.28
N ALA A 60 -8.36 -1.51 -0.15
CA ALA A 60 -7.62 -2.72 0.20
C ALA A 60 -6.15 -2.64 -0.29
N MET A 61 -5.91 -2.13 -1.50
CA MET A 61 -4.57 -1.98 -2.06
C MET A 61 -3.72 -0.98 -1.26
N THR A 62 -4.28 0.15 -0.82
CA THR A 62 -3.54 1.09 0.06
C THR A 62 -3.09 0.44 1.37
N LEU A 63 -3.96 -0.36 2.01
CA LEU A 63 -3.64 -1.03 3.26
C LEU A 63 -2.62 -2.16 3.08
N ILE A 64 -2.81 -3.00 2.06
CA ILE A 64 -1.92 -4.13 1.78
C ILE A 64 -0.51 -3.62 1.46
N THR A 65 -0.39 -2.58 0.64
CA THR A 65 0.91 -2.00 0.29
C THR A 65 1.61 -1.37 1.48
N THR A 66 0.89 -0.65 2.33
CA THR A 66 1.43 -0.10 3.59
C THR A 66 1.97 -1.21 4.48
N LEU A 67 1.20 -2.30 4.66
CA LEU A 67 1.60 -3.45 5.48
C LEU A 67 2.84 -4.16 4.91
N ILE A 68 2.88 -4.37 3.59
CA ILE A 68 4.03 -4.98 2.92
C ILE A 68 5.29 -4.13 3.13
N ILE A 69 5.22 -2.81 3.00
CA ILE A 69 6.39 -1.94 3.13
C ILE A 69 6.87 -1.88 4.58
N LEU A 70 5.96 -1.80 5.56
CA LEU A 70 6.32 -1.88 6.98
C LEU A 70 7.02 -3.22 7.31
N ALA A 71 6.60 -4.32 6.68
CA ALA A 71 7.20 -5.64 6.89
C ALA A 71 8.56 -5.81 6.16
N VAL A 72 8.77 -5.16 5.01
CA VAL A 72 9.98 -5.27 4.20
C VAL A 72 10.95 -4.13 4.54
N THR A 73 11.45 -4.14 5.77
CA THR A 73 12.37 -3.10 6.27
C THR A 73 13.79 -3.19 5.70
N SER A 74 14.14 -4.24 4.92
CA SER A 74 15.51 -4.46 4.42
C SER A 74 15.73 -4.00 2.98
N ASN A 75 14.69 -3.85 2.16
CA ASN A 75 14.85 -3.41 0.78
C ASN A 75 13.56 -2.79 0.22
N ILE A 76 13.34 -1.52 0.54
CA ILE A 76 12.19 -0.72 0.05
C ILE A 76 12.16 -0.72 -1.49
N VAL A 77 13.33 -0.62 -2.15
CA VAL A 77 13.45 -0.59 -3.61
C VAL A 77 13.04 -1.92 -4.26
N LEU A 78 13.39 -3.05 -3.66
CA LEU A 78 13.00 -4.38 -4.13
C LEU A 78 11.50 -4.64 -3.91
N SER A 79 10.95 -4.20 -2.78
CA SER A 79 9.52 -4.31 -2.48
C SER A 79 8.68 -3.46 -3.45
N LEU A 80 9.13 -2.25 -3.75
CA LEU A 80 8.54 -1.35 -4.75
C LEU A 80 8.42 -2.04 -6.11
N GLY A 81 9.50 -2.70 -6.55
CA GLY A 81 9.55 -3.45 -7.80
C GLY A 81 8.57 -4.63 -7.83
N MET A 82 8.41 -5.35 -6.73
CA MET A 82 7.52 -6.52 -6.64
C MET A 82 6.04 -6.14 -6.70
N VAL A 83 5.62 -5.10 -5.97
CA VAL A 83 4.23 -4.61 -5.96
C VAL A 83 3.86 -3.96 -7.30
N GLY A 84 4.78 -3.18 -7.87
CA GLY A 84 4.60 -2.56 -9.18
C GLY A 84 4.52 -3.59 -10.31
N ALA A 85 5.41 -4.58 -10.31
CA ALA A 85 5.39 -5.67 -11.29
C ALA A 85 4.13 -6.53 -11.16
N LEU A 86 3.68 -6.89 -9.96
CA LEU A 86 2.45 -7.66 -9.75
C LEU A 86 1.22 -6.94 -10.32
N SER A 87 1.18 -5.62 -10.17
CA SER A 87 0.14 -4.76 -10.72
C SER A 87 0.17 -4.78 -12.25
N ILE A 88 1.33 -4.53 -12.86
CA ILE A 88 1.51 -4.57 -14.33
C ILE A 88 1.17 -5.95 -14.91
N VAL A 89 1.57 -7.02 -14.23
CA VAL A 89 1.35 -8.41 -14.66
C VAL A 89 -0.13 -8.81 -14.60
N ARG A 90 -0.97 -8.16 -13.78
CA ARG A 90 -2.43 -8.39 -13.80
C ARG A 90 -3.16 -7.57 -14.87
N PHE A 91 -2.53 -6.55 -15.45
CA PHE A 91 -3.12 -5.70 -16.50
C PHE A 91 -2.73 -6.08 -17.92
N ARG A 92 -2.60 -7.39 -18.19
CA ARG A 92 -2.46 -7.91 -19.56
C ARG A 92 -3.78 -7.88 -20.33
N THR A 93 -4.91 -7.84 -19.62
CA THR A 93 -6.25 -7.61 -20.16
C THR A 93 -6.64 -6.15 -19.95
N ALA A 94 -7.13 -5.50 -21.02
CA ALA A 94 -7.48 -4.10 -21.03
C ALA A 94 -8.42 -3.73 -19.86
N VAL A 95 -7.96 -2.86 -18.96
CA VAL A 95 -8.84 -2.19 -18.00
C VAL A 95 -9.77 -1.29 -18.79
N LYS A 96 -11.07 -1.37 -18.52
CA LYS A 96 -12.12 -0.74 -19.33
C LYS A 96 -11.97 0.79 -19.43
N GLU A 97 -11.40 1.43 -18.40
CA GLU A 97 -11.03 2.84 -18.44
C GLU A 97 -9.60 3.08 -17.93
N PRO A 98 -8.76 3.86 -18.64
CA PRO A 98 -7.41 4.20 -18.20
C PRO A 98 -7.39 5.01 -16.89
N LEU A 99 -8.50 5.66 -16.55
CA LEU A 99 -8.69 6.40 -15.30
C LEU A 99 -8.58 5.48 -14.07
N ASP A 100 -9.15 4.26 -14.15
CA ASP A 100 -9.08 3.26 -13.08
C ASP A 100 -7.64 2.87 -12.76
N ILE A 101 -6.79 2.72 -13.79
CA ILE A 101 -5.37 2.41 -13.63
C ILE A 101 -4.67 3.54 -12.86
N ALA A 102 -4.96 4.81 -13.18
CA ALA A 102 -4.37 5.95 -12.49
C ALA A 102 -4.72 5.96 -10.99
N PHE A 103 -5.97 5.67 -10.63
CA PHE A 103 -6.40 5.57 -9.24
C PHE A 103 -5.72 4.41 -8.49
N LEU A 104 -5.52 3.28 -9.16
CA LEU A 104 -4.87 2.13 -8.56
C LEU A 104 -3.37 2.37 -8.32
N PHE A 105 -2.67 2.98 -9.28
CA PHE A 105 -1.29 3.42 -9.07
C PHE A 105 -1.19 4.49 -7.99
N TRP A 106 -2.12 5.44 -7.93
CA TRP A 106 -2.16 6.44 -6.88
C TRP A 106 -2.31 5.81 -5.49
N ALA A 107 -3.19 4.82 -5.36
CA ALA A 107 -3.37 4.05 -4.13
C ALA A 107 -2.10 3.32 -3.69
N ILE A 108 -1.44 2.62 -4.62
CA ILE A 108 -0.18 1.92 -4.35
C ILE A 108 0.91 2.91 -3.92
N SER A 109 1.09 4.00 -4.65
CA SER A 109 2.08 5.02 -4.32
C SER A 109 1.83 5.63 -2.94
N ALA A 110 0.56 5.94 -2.61
CA ALA A 110 0.21 6.46 -1.30
C ALA A 110 0.54 5.49 -0.16
N GLY A 111 0.18 4.20 -0.30
CA GLY A 111 0.49 3.18 0.72
C GLY A 111 1.99 2.97 0.90
N ILE A 112 2.77 3.10 -0.17
CA ILE A 112 4.24 3.00 -0.11
C ILE A 112 4.85 4.18 0.65
N VAL A 113 4.42 5.41 0.39
CA VAL A 113 4.93 6.61 1.08
C VAL A 113 4.64 6.52 2.59
N ILE A 114 3.41 6.13 2.95
CA ILE A 114 3.02 5.97 4.36
C ILE A 114 3.79 4.84 5.02
N GLY A 115 3.90 3.68 4.37
CA GLY A 115 4.61 2.52 4.90
C GLY A 115 6.12 2.70 4.99
N ALA A 116 6.71 3.53 4.14
CA ALA A 116 8.13 3.87 4.19
C ALA A 116 8.49 4.81 5.35
N GLY A 117 7.52 5.23 6.17
CA GLY A 117 7.74 6.18 7.25
C GLY A 117 8.05 7.59 6.75
N LEU A 118 7.79 7.89 5.47
CA LEU A 118 7.79 9.25 4.91
C LEU A 118 6.48 9.94 5.33
N ILE A 119 6.32 10.06 6.64
CA ILE A 119 5.31 10.91 7.26
C ILE A 119 5.95 12.31 7.25
N PRO A 120 5.34 13.33 6.64
CA PRO A 120 5.82 14.70 6.81
C PRO A 120 5.76 15.15 8.27
#